data_AF-A0A8T2HF83-F1
#
_entry.id   AF-A0A8T2HF83-F1
#
_cell.length_a   1.000
_cell.length_b   1.000
_cell.length_c   1.000
_cell.angle_alpha   90.00
_cell.angle_beta   90.00
_cell.angle_gamma   90.00
#
_symmetry.space_group_name_H-M   'P 1'
#
loop_
_entity.id
_entity.type
_entity.pdbx_description
1 polymer ?
#
loop_
_entity_poly.entity_id
_entity_poly.type
_entity_poly.pdbx_seq_one_letter_code
_entity_poly.pdbx_strand_id
1 'polypeptide(L)'
;MKLAAIFLASSVLLSLLPIHLSQGEAAGERRQWCPSKQQVFRGSCSDDGGQKCLNDLLWTWNPSVRLSPIYCDCTPKRHNKRLCDCPSMICL
;
A
#
# COMPACT_ATOMS: atom_id res chain seq x y z
N MET A 1 45.90 -31.38 2.93
CA MET A 1 45.26 -30.14 3.40
C MET A 1 45.47 -29.04 2.35
N LYS A 2 44.60 -28.93 1.34
CA LYS A 2 44.71 -27.90 0.29
C LYS A 2 43.39 -27.57 -0.42
N LEU A 3 42.27 -28.14 0.04
CA LEU A 3 40.95 -27.98 -0.56
C LEU A 3 39.98 -27.17 0.31
N ALA A 4 40.28 -27.00 1.60
CA ALA A 4 39.45 -26.23 2.53
C ALA A 4 39.56 -24.70 2.31
N ALA A 5 40.66 -24.22 1.75
CA ALA A 5 40.90 -22.79 1.54
C ALA A 5 40.10 -22.21 0.36
N ILE A 6 39.71 -23.04 -0.62
CA ILE A 6 39.04 -22.57 -1.84
C ILE A 6 37.54 -22.35 -1.59
N PHE A 7 36.94 -23.13 -0.69
CA PHE A 7 35.51 -23.05 -0.36
C PHE A 7 35.13 -21.80 0.45
N LEU A 8 36.07 -21.19 1.18
CA LEU A 8 35.79 -20.00 2.00
C LEU A 8 35.91 -18.68 1.22
N ALA A 9 36.65 -18.66 0.12
CA ALA A 9 36.80 -17.46 -0.71
C ALA A 9 35.57 -17.21 -1.60
N SER A 10 34.82 -18.26 -1.95
CA SER A 10 33.65 -18.17 -2.81
C SER A 10 32.39 -17.70 -2.06
N SER A 11 32.30 -17.93 -0.74
CA SER A 11 31.15 -17.50 0.07
C SER A 11 31.13 -15.99 0.38
N VAL A 12 32.26 -15.29 0.26
CA VAL A 12 32.32 -13.83 0.51
C VAL A 12 31.88 -13.03 -0.73
N LEU A 13 32.13 -13.56 -1.93
CA LEU A 13 31.77 -12.91 -3.19
C LEU A 13 30.27 -12.89 -3.48
N LEU A 14 29.51 -13.88 -2.99
CA LEU A 14 28.04 -13.91 -3.12
C LEU A 14 27.33 -12.91 -2.22
N SER A 15 27.94 -12.49 -1.11
CA SER A 15 27.39 -11.48 -0.19
C SER A 15 27.54 -10.04 -0.70
N LEU A 16 28.40 -9.83 -1.71
CA LEU A 16 28.67 -8.52 -2.32
C LEU A 16 27.89 -8.28 -3.63
N LEU A 17 27.17 -9.30 -4.12
CA LEU A 17 26.23 -9.10 -5.22
C LEU A 17 24.97 -8.45 -4.66
N PRO A 18 24.67 -7.19 -5.01
CA PRO A 18 23.40 -6.60 -4.63
C PRO A 18 22.32 -7.48 -5.24
N ILE A 19 21.48 -8.06 -4.38
CA ILE A 19 20.23 -8.69 -4.75
C ILE A 19 19.30 -7.55 -5.21
N HIS A 20 19.61 -6.98 -6.38
CA HIS A 20 18.75 -6.08 -7.13
C HIS A 20 18.22 -6.79 -8.38
N LEU A 21 18.06 -8.11 -8.28
CA LEU A 21 17.16 -8.90 -9.14
C LEU A 21 15.71 -8.66 -8.70
N SER A 22 15.28 -7.40 -8.66
CA SER A 22 13.88 -7.08 -8.94
C SER A 22 13.80 -6.90 -10.45
N GLN A 23 13.84 -8.06 -11.10
CA GLN A 23 13.60 -8.30 -12.51
C GLN A 23 12.52 -7.36 -13.04
N GLY A 24 12.95 -6.42 -13.89
CA GLY A 24 12.04 -5.73 -14.78
C GLY A 24 11.54 -6.69 -15.86
N GLU A 25 10.39 -6.28 -16.42
CA GLU A 25 9.89 -6.64 -17.76
C GLU A 25 9.07 -7.95 -17.82
N ALA A 26 7.85 -8.00 -18.37
CA ALA A 26 7.07 -7.06 -19.16
C ALA A 26 5.58 -7.50 -19.24
N ALA A 27 4.74 -6.63 -19.80
CA ALA A 27 3.38 -6.86 -20.33
C ALA A 27 2.20 -6.69 -19.34
N GLY A 28 1.72 -5.44 -19.28
CA GLY A 28 0.54 -5.00 -18.54
C GLY A 28 0.96 -4.37 -17.22
N GLU A 29 0.97 -3.04 -17.14
CA GLU A 29 1.21 -2.29 -15.91
C GLU A 29 0.13 -2.64 -14.88
N ARG A 30 0.31 -3.76 -14.18
CA ARG A 30 -0.46 -4.10 -12.99
C ARG A 30 -0.03 -3.10 -11.94
N ARG A 31 -0.70 -1.96 -11.95
CA ARG A 31 -0.51 -0.91 -10.97
C ARG A 31 -0.49 -1.55 -9.58
N GLN A 32 0.53 -1.24 -8.78
CA GLN A 32 0.74 -1.87 -7.49
C GLN A 32 -0.49 -1.60 -6.61
N TRP A 33 -1.09 -2.65 -6.03
CA TRP A 33 -2.19 -2.46 -5.08
C TRP A 33 -1.65 -1.78 -3.82
N CYS A 34 -2.28 -0.67 -3.41
CA CYS A 34 -2.04 -0.03 -2.14
C CYS A 34 -2.76 -0.78 -1.00
N PRO A 35 -2.27 -0.69 0.24
CA PRO A 35 -3.01 -1.17 1.40
C PRO A 35 -4.34 -0.43 1.52
N SER A 36 -5.45 -1.15 1.75
CA SER A 36 -6.75 -0.56 2.09
C SER A 36 -6.61 0.34 3.31
N LYS A 37 -7.38 1.44 3.38
CA LYS A 37 -7.36 2.33 4.53
C LYS A 37 -8.74 2.50 5.14
N GLN A 38 -8.77 2.32 6.46
CA GLN A 38 -9.97 2.42 7.26
C GLN A 38 -9.70 3.34 8.45
N GLN A 39 -10.61 4.29 8.71
CA GLN A 39 -10.47 5.24 9.81
C GLN A 39 -11.83 5.72 10.32
N VAL A 40 -11.89 6.04 11.62
CA VAL A 40 -13.10 6.60 12.25
C VAL A 40 -13.01 8.11 12.31
N PHE A 41 -14.06 8.77 11.82
CA PHE A 41 -14.24 10.22 11.88
C PHE A 41 -15.47 10.59 12.72
N ARG A 42 -15.54 11.86 13.15
CA ARG A 42 -16.76 12.43 13.73
C ARG A 42 -17.79 12.70 12.63
N GLY A 43 -19.07 12.71 13.02
CA GLY A 43 -20.20 12.91 12.14
C GLY A 43 -20.90 11.62 11.75
N SER A 44 -22.05 11.75 11.08
CA SER A 44 -22.83 10.66 10.49
C SER A 44 -22.47 10.42 9.03
N CYS A 45 -22.92 9.29 8.49
CA CYS A 45 -22.98 9.07 7.06
C CYS A 45 -24.21 9.79 6.49
N SER A 46 -24.03 10.42 5.34
CA SER A 46 -25.06 11.02 4.49
C SER A 46 -25.15 10.24 3.18
N ASP A 47 -26.05 10.62 2.28
CA ASP A 47 -26.21 10.00 0.96
C ASP A 47 -24.91 10.01 0.14
N ASP A 48 -24.07 11.03 0.35
CA ASP A 48 -22.72 11.21 -0.22
C ASP A 48 -21.59 10.77 0.74
N GLY A 49 -21.91 9.97 1.76
CA GLY A 49 -21.02 9.62 2.86
C GLY A 49 -19.68 9.03 2.40
N GLY A 50 -19.69 8.26 1.31
CA GLY A 50 -18.49 7.70 0.68
C GLY A 50 -17.55 8.76 0.10
N GLN A 51 -18.09 9.76 -0.59
CA GLN A 51 -17.31 10.90 -1.12
C GLN A 51 -16.69 11.70 0.02
N LYS A 52 -17.48 11.95 1.08
CA LYS A 52 -16.98 12.62 2.27
C LYS A 52 -15.92 11.80 3.00
N CYS A 53 -16.02 10.47 2.98
CA CYS A 53 -15.00 9.58 3.54
C CYS A 53 -13.70 9.64 2.74
N LEU A 54 -13.79 9.63 1.41
CA LEU A 54 -12.63 9.78 0.53
C LEU A 54 -11.89 11.09 0.81
N ASN A 55 -12.62 12.21 0.90
CA ASN A 55 -12.04 13.51 1.18
C ASN A 55 -11.37 13.57 2.56
N ASP A 56 -12.04 13.10 3.62
CA ASP A 56 -11.46 13.09 4.97
C ASP A 56 -10.22 12.20 5.07
N LEU A 57 -10.23 11.06 4.37
CA LEU A 57 -9.10 10.15 4.33
C LEU A 57 -7.93 10.71 3.52
N LEU A 58 -8.18 11.38 2.40
CA LEU A 58 -7.16 12.06 1.59
C LEU A 58 -6.28 13.00 2.42
N TRP A 59 -6.86 13.76 3.35
CA TRP A 59 -6.13 14.64 4.27
C TRP A 59 -5.14 13.90 5.18
N THR A 60 -5.35 12.60 5.39
CA THR A 60 -4.50 11.75 6.22
C THR A 60 -3.54 10.89 5.38
N TRP A 61 -3.57 11.00 4.05
CA TRP A 61 -2.76 10.16 3.16
C TRP A 61 -1.44 10.81 2.82
N ASN A 62 -0.46 9.96 2.48
CA ASN A 62 0.77 10.44 1.90
C ASN A 62 0.46 10.96 0.48
N PRO A 63 0.91 12.16 0.09
CA PRO A 63 0.66 12.75 -1.22
C PRO A 63 1.16 11.89 -2.40
N SER A 64 2.05 10.92 -2.17
CA SER A 64 2.51 9.98 -3.20
C SER A 64 1.46 8.92 -3.61
N VAL A 65 0.32 8.82 -2.91
CA VAL A 65 -0.73 7.85 -3.24
C VAL A 65 -1.73 8.51 -4.20
N ARG A 66 -1.67 8.15 -5.49
CA ARG A 66 -2.67 8.61 -6.47
C ARG A 66 -3.91 7.73 -6.43
N LEU A 67 -5.03 8.35 -6.07
CA LEU A 67 -6.35 7.71 -6.09
C LEU A 67 -6.68 7.16 -7.48
N SER A 68 -6.75 5.84 -7.64
CA SER A 68 -7.66 5.25 -8.64
C SER A 68 -9.12 5.55 -8.23
N PRO A 69 -10.15 5.34 -9.06
CA PRO A 69 -11.53 5.56 -8.63
C PRO A 69 -11.82 4.67 -7.42
N ILE A 70 -11.82 5.29 -6.25
CA ILE A 70 -11.97 4.61 -4.97
C ILE A 70 -13.41 4.86 -4.55
N TYR A 71 -14.19 3.79 -4.54
CA TYR A 71 -15.43 3.79 -3.79
C TYR A 71 -15.07 3.55 -2.32
N CYS A 72 -15.46 4.48 -1.46
CA CYS A 72 -15.33 4.32 -0.01
C CYS A 72 -16.70 4.06 0.59
N ASP A 73 -16.76 3.09 1.49
CA ASP A 73 -17.92 2.83 2.32
C ASP A 73 -17.94 3.79 3.52
N CYS A 74 -19.15 4.22 3.87
CA CYS A 74 -19.41 4.95 5.11
C CYS A 74 -20.35 4.12 5.97
N THR A 75 -19.87 3.67 7.13
CA THR A 75 -20.70 2.95 8.11
C THR A 75 -20.93 3.84 9.34
N PRO A 76 -22.18 4.16 9.71
CA PRO A 76 -22.46 4.93 10.92
C PRO A 76 -22.05 4.14 12.17
N LYS A 77 -21.50 4.85 13.17
CA LYS A 77 -21.10 4.33 14.48
C LYS A 77 -21.77 5.13 15.61
N ARG A 78 -21.79 4.55 16.81
CA ARG A 78 -22.35 5.21 18.01
C ARG A 78 -21.62 6.53 18.32
N HIS A 79 -22.32 7.43 19.00
CA HIS A 79 -21.80 8.73 19.45
C HIS A 79 -21.41 9.70 18.32
N ASN A 80 -22.24 9.78 17.28
CA ASN A 80 -22.03 10.66 16.13
C ASN A 80 -20.64 10.48 15.50
N LYS A 81 -20.31 9.21 15.21
CA LYS A 81 -19.07 8.81 14.55
C LYS A 81 -19.41 8.02 13.29
N ARG A 82 -18.48 7.97 12.36
CA ARG A 82 -18.58 7.17 11.14
C ARG A 82 -17.26 6.45 10.87
N LEU A 83 -17.36 5.21 10.42
CA LEU A 83 -16.24 4.44 9.91
C LEU A 83 -16.18 4.66 8.41
N CYS A 84 -15.05 5.15 7.94
CA CYS A 84 -14.74 5.29 6.53
C CYS A 84 -13.80 4.15 6.13
N ASP A 85 -14.19 3.39 5.12
CA ASP A 85 -13.42 2.26 4.60
C ASP A 85 -13.25 2.39 3.10
N CYS A 86 -12.00 2.44 2.62
CA CYS A 86 -11.68 2.56 1.21
C CYS A 86 -10.85 1.34 0.78
N PRO A 87 -11.50 0.26 0.34
CA PRO A 87 -10.81 -0.93 -0.14
C PRO A 87 -10.18 -0.70 -1.52
N SER A 88 -9.14 -1.47 -1.82
CA SER A 88 -8.63 -1.65 -3.19
C SER A 88 -8.15 -0.36 -3.86
N MET A 89 -7.20 0.30 -3.20
CA MET A 89 -6.55 1.47 -3.75
C MET A 89 -5.42 1.05 -4.68
N ILE A 90 -5.12 1.86 -5.68
CA ILE A 90 -4.01 1.63 -6.59
C ILE A 90 -2.93 2.65 -6.30
N CYS A 91 -1.70 2.19 -6.09
CA CYS A 91 -0.51 3.01 -5.94
C CYS A 91 0.12 3.25 -7.31
N LEU A 92 0.74 4.41 -7.48
CA LEU A 92 1.64 4.68 -8.61
C LEU A 92 3.09 4.50 -8.20
#